data_AF-X1GAY5-F1
#
_entry.id   AF-X1GAY5-F1
#
_cell.length_a   1.000
_cell.length_b   1.000
_cell.length_c   1.000
_cell.angle_alpha   90.00
_cell.angle_beta   90.00
_cell.angle_gamma   90.00
#
_symmetry.space_group_name_H-M   'P 1'
#
loop_
_entity.id
_entity.type
_entity.pdbx_description
1 polymer ?
#
loop_
_entity_poly.entity_id
_entity_poly.type
_entity_poly.pdbx_seq_one_letter_code
_entity_poly.pdbx_strand_id
1 'polypeptide(L)'
;GLVYQGYKVTPHCPRCGTSLSSHEVALGYRDDTEDPSVYIKFKVVPSPISESEEQKRLYELSREKHAYFLAWTTTPWTLPGNTALAVAADAEYAVVELDDEYFILASVCLEQSGLADAQVIAKVKGSDLVELRYEPLFNPHEFGVERRRFQANSELLLQEPDAKLTYRVISTDFVSMEDGTGIVHEAPAYGDVDFEAGKKLGVDFVHHVDLQGNIIGNYSFSRKFVKDADPLILDDLKTRGLLYRSEKIRHTYPFCWRCETPLLYYAKQTWYIKTTA
;
A
#
# COMPACT_ATOMS: atom_id res chain seq x y z
N GLY A 1 19.78 22.55 13.49
CA GLY A 1 20.60 23.13 12.41
C GLY A 1 19.77 23.23 11.15
N LEU A 2 20.12 24.11 10.21
CA LEU A 2 19.39 24.27 8.93
C LEU A 2 19.68 23.14 7.93
N VAL A 3 20.70 22.33 8.17
CA VAL A 3 21.05 21.12 7.41
C VAL A 3 20.76 19.91 8.30
N TYR A 4 20.01 18.94 7.78
CA TYR A 4 19.67 17.71 8.50
C TYR A 4 19.66 16.51 7.56
N GLN A 5 20.03 15.33 8.06
CA GLN A 5 19.88 14.08 7.34
C GLN A 5 18.50 13.49 7.65
N GLY A 6 17.79 13.02 6.63
CA GLY A 6 16.48 12.39 6.81
C GLY A 6 16.09 11.60 5.58
N TYR A 7 14.88 11.04 5.62
CA TYR A 7 14.22 10.50 4.43
C TYR A 7 13.25 11.55 3.90
N LYS A 8 13.22 11.73 2.58
CA LYS A 8 12.05 12.28 1.88
C LYS A 8 11.75 11.42 0.67
N VAL A 9 10.46 11.30 0.37
CA VAL A 9 10.01 10.70 -0.88
C VAL A 9 10.21 11.73 -1.98
N THR A 10 10.96 11.35 -3.00
CA THR A 10 11.20 12.21 -4.17
C THR A 10 11.02 11.42 -5.44
N PRO A 11 10.58 12.06 -6.54
CA PRO A 11 10.63 11.46 -7.86
C PRO A 11 12.08 11.11 -8.20
N HIS A 12 12.37 9.83 -8.41
CA HIS A 12 13.69 9.29 -8.66
C HIS A 12 13.75 8.64 -10.03
N CYS A 13 14.79 8.95 -10.79
CA CYS A 13 15.07 8.31 -12.06
C CYS A 13 16.02 7.12 -11.83
N PRO A 14 15.55 5.87 -11.96
CA PRO A 14 16.37 4.69 -11.68
C PRO A 14 17.55 4.53 -12.66
N ARG A 15 17.37 4.96 -13.92
CA ARG A 15 18.45 4.97 -14.93
C ARG A 15 19.53 6.01 -14.64
N CYS A 16 19.15 7.20 -14.20
CA CYS A 16 20.10 8.29 -13.91
C CYS A 16 20.65 8.23 -12.48
N GLY A 17 20.04 7.46 -11.59
CA GLY A 17 20.44 7.35 -10.18
C GLY A 17 20.22 8.62 -9.35
N THR A 18 19.33 9.53 -9.79
CA THR A 18 19.13 10.83 -9.16
C THR A 18 17.65 11.18 -8.99
N SER A 19 17.38 11.93 -7.92
CA SER A 19 16.10 12.59 -7.69
C SER A 19 15.92 13.76 -8.67
N LEU A 20 14.67 14.04 -9.04
CA LEU A 20 14.27 15.14 -9.90
C LEU A 20 13.43 16.16 -9.12
N SER A 21 13.52 17.41 -9.56
CA SER A 21 12.69 18.51 -9.04
C SER A 21 11.28 18.49 -9.64
N SER A 22 10.32 19.17 -8.99
CA SER A 22 8.94 19.30 -9.50
C SER A 22 8.88 19.89 -10.92
N HIS A 23 9.74 20.86 -11.24
CA HIS A 23 9.83 21.46 -12.57
C HIS A 23 10.30 20.45 -13.62
N GLU A 24 11.25 19.57 -13.30
CA GLU A 24 11.73 18.52 -14.21
C GLU A 24 10.71 17.41 -14.41
N VAL A 25 9.96 17.05 -13.37
CA VAL A 25 8.88 16.07 -13.45
C VAL A 25 7.73 16.59 -14.31
N ALA A 26 7.37 17.86 -14.17
CA ALA A 26 6.30 18.49 -14.94
C ALA A 26 6.54 18.42 -16.48
N LEU A 27 7.81 18.44 -16.91
CA LEU A 27 8.19 18.33 -18.33
C LEU A 27 8.11 16.91 -18.88
N GLY A 28 7.99 15.90 -18.02
CA GLY A 28 8.08 14.49 -18.38
C GLY A 28 6.77 13.70 -18.25
N TYR A 29 5.66 14.35 -17.92
CA TYR A 29 4.36 13.69 -17.87
C TYR A 29 3.93 13.21 -19.26
N ARG A 30 3.41 11.98 -19.29
CA ARG A 30 2.80 11.40 -20.49
C ARG A 30 1.40 10.93 -20.15
N ASP A 31 0.44 11.40 -20.93
CA ASP A 31 -0.94 10.95 -20.87
C ASP A 31 -1.09 9.55 -21.49
N ASP A 32 -2.23 8.91 -21.24
CA ASP A 32 -2.59 7.59 -21.78
C ASP A 32 -1.59 6.46 -21.52
N THR A 33 -0.79 6.58 -20.45
CA THR A 33 0.09 5.50 -20.01
C THR A 33 -0.75 4.35 -19.49
N GLU A 34 -0.53 3.16 -20.05
CA GLU A 34 -1.24 1.96 -19.65
C GLU A 34 -0.55 1.34 -18.42
N ASP A 35 -1.27 1.28 -17.31
CA ASP A 35 -0.82 0.63 -16.08
C ASP A 35 -1.83 -0.45 -15.65
N PRO A 36 -1.39 -1.45 -14.86
CA PRO A 36 -2.32 -2.40 -14.26
C PRO A 36 -3.30 -1.67 -13.33
N SER A 37 -4.53 -2.15 -13.23
CA SER A 37 -5.53 -1.73 -12.26
C SER A 37 -6.00 -2.96 -11.51
N VAL A 38 -5.53 -3.14 -10.28
CA VAL A 38 -5.67 -4.42 -9.57
C VAL A 38 -6.31 -4.26 -8.21
N TYR A 39 -7.11 -5.25 -7.85
CA TYR A 39 -7.85 -5.32 -6.61
C TYR A 39 -7.30 -6.52 -5.81
N ILE A 40 -6.68 -6.22 -4.69
CA ILE A 40 -5.92 -7.18 -3.90
C ILE A 40 -6.64 -7.44 -2.57
N LYS A 41 -6.73 -8.73 -2.23
CA LYS A 41 -7.30 -9.23 -0.98
C LYS A 41 -6.23 -9.24 0.12
N PHE A 42 -6.47 -8.53 1.20
CA PHE A 42 -5.65 -8.54 2.41
C PHE A 42 -6.39 -9.28 3.51
N LYS A 43 -5.90 -10.48 3.87
CA LYS A 43 -6.59 -11.39 4.77
C LYS A 43 -6.64 -10.85 6.18
N VAL A 44 -7.84 -10.68 6.73
CA VAL A 44 -8.08 -10.22 8.09
C VAL A 44 -7.59 -11.27 9.07
N VAL A 45 -6.93 -10.83 10.15
CA VAL A 45 -6.53 -11.68 11.27
C VAL A 45 -7.58 -11.52 12.38
N PRO A 46 -8.34 -12.58 12.70
CA PRO A 46 -9.34 -12.53 13.77
C PRO A 46 -8.67 -12.18 15.11
N SER A 47 -9.19 -11.14 15.79
CA SER A 47 -8.75 -10.75 17.13
C SER A 47 -9.92 -10.77 18.12
N PRO A 48 -9.81 -11.48 19.25
CA PRO A 48 -10.84 -11.49 20.29
C PRO A 48 -10.89 -10.16 21.08
N ILE A 49 -9.88 -9.30 20.90
CA ILE A 49 -9.84 -7.96 21.51
C ILE A 49 -10.63 -7.04 20.57
N SER A 50 -11.81 -6.62 21.03
CA SER A 50 -12.68 -5.67 20.33
C SER A 50 -13.06 -4.53 21.26
N GLU A 51 -13.00 -3.31 20.72
CA GLU A 51 -13.34 -2.07 21.42
C GLU A 51 -14.76 -1.59 21.08
N SER A 52 -15.39 -2.13 20.02
CA SER A 52 -16.80 -1.88 19.65
C SER A 52 -17.59 -3.17 19.38
N GLU A 53 -18.92 -3.08 19.38
CA GLU A 53 -19.80 -4.22 19.04
C GLU A 53 -19.66 -4.60 17.56
N GLU A 54 -19.41 -3.62 16.70
CA GLU A 54 -19.13 -3.78 15.28
C GLU A 54 -17.86 -4.60 15.06
N GLN A 55 -16.79 -4.32 15.82
CA GLN A 55 -15.57 -5.13 15.80
C GLN A 55 -15.79 -6.57 16.28
N LYS A 56 -16.62 -6.78 17.31
CA LYS A 56 -16.99 -8.14 17.75
C LYS A 56 -17.72 -8.89 16.65
N ARG A 57 -18.64 -8.21 15.96
CA ARG A 57 -19.37 -8.79 14.83
C ARG A 57 -18.43 -9.17 13.67
N LEU A 58 -17.49 -8.29 13.31
CA LEU A 58 -16.47 -8.58 12.31
C LEU A 58 -15.59 -9.77 12.73
N TYR A 59 -15.23 -9.85 14.02
CA TYR A 59 -14.49 -10.98 14.57
C TYR A 59 -15.26 -12.29 14.40
N GLU A 60 -16.54 -12.37 14.79
CA GLU A 60 -17.31 -13.61 14.63
C GLU A 60 -17.49 -13.99 13.15
N LEU A 61 -17.76 -13.04 12.26
CA LEU A 61 -17.81 -13.29 10.81
C LEU A 61 -16.49 -13.87 10.29
N SER A 62 -15.36 -13.31 10.72
CA SER A 62 -14.02 -13.79 10.33
C SER A 62 -13.65 -15.17 10.88
N ARG A 63 -14.43 -15.71 11.83
CA ARG A 63 -14.31 -17.08 12.33
C ARG A 63 -15.15 -18.08 11.54
N GLU A 64 -16.24 -17.61 10.94
CA GLU A 64 -17.11 -18.43 10.09
C GLU A 64 -16.45 -18.64 8.72
N LYS A 65 -15.95 -17.55 8.11
CA LYS A 65 -15.33 -17.55 6.78
C LYS A 65 -14.12 -16.65 6.73
N HIS A 66 -13.29 -16.84 5.71
CA HIS A 66 -12.18 -15.92 5.48
C HIS A 66 -12.70 -14.53 5.12
N ALA A 67 -12.21 -13.53 5.84
CA ALA A 67 -12.51 -12.12 5.59
C ALA A 67 -11.29 -11.41 5.00
N TYR A 68 -11.51 -10.50 4.07
CA TYR A 68 -10.48 -9.77 3.36
C TYR A 68 -10.82 -8.29 3.26
N PHE A 69 -9.85 -7.42 3.57
CA PHE A 69 -9.91 -6.05 3.09
C PHE A 69 -9.59 -6.04 1.60
N LEU A 70 -10.40 -5.36 0.81
CA LEU A 70 -10.15 -5.20 -0.61
C LEU A 70 -9.52 -3.83 -0.84
N ALA A 71 -8.27 -3.80 -1.30
CA ALA A 71 -7.58 -2.56 -1.66
C ALA A 71 -7.27 -2.53 -3.15
N TRP A 72 -7.26 -1.33 -3.72
CA TRP A 72 -6.95 -1.10 -5.13
C TRP A 72 -5.58 -0.44 -5.30
N THR A 73 -4.88 -0.81 -6.37
CA THR A 73 -3.63 -0.12 -6.75
C THR A 73 -3.35 -0.20 -8.25
N THR A 74 -2.58 0.76 -8.73
CA THR A 74 -1.99 0.78 -10.08
C THR A 74 -0.51 0.46 -10.11
N THR A 75 0.11 0.20 -8.94
CA THR A 75 1.55 -0.05 -8.79
C THR A 75 1.83 -1.35 -8.03
N PRO A 76 1.55 -2.54 -8.62
CA PRO A 76 1.75 -3.83 -7.95
C PRO A 76 3.15 -4.03 -7.36
N TRP A 77 4.19 -3.49 -8.00
CA TRP A 77 5.57 -3.52 -7.52
C TRP A 77 5.77 -2.91 -6.14
N THR A 78 4.86 -2.07 -5.63
CA THR A 78 4.90 -1.50 -4.29
C THR A 78 4.32 -2.42 -3.21
N LEU A 79 3.53 -3.44 -3.58
CA LEU A 79 2.85 -4.35 -2.65
C LEU A 79 3.79 -5.11 -1.68
N PRO A 80 5.01 -5.54 -2.06
CA PRO A 80 5.95 -6.11 -1.10
C PRO A 80 6.44 -5.12 -0.02
N GLY A 81 6.27 -3.81 -0.26
CA GLY A 81 6.57 -2.74 0.69
C GLY A 81 5.36 -2.29 1.48
N ASN A 82 4.21 -2.97 1.37
CA ASN A 82 3.00 -2.63 2.12
C ASN A 82 3.19 -2.88 3.63
N THR A 83 2.77 -1.91 4.44
CA THR A 83 2.93 -1.96 5.91
C THR A 83 1.72 -1.49 6.71
N ALA A 84 0.67 -1.00 6.03
CA ALA A 84 -0.63 -0.69 6.61
C ALA A 84 -1.71 -0.67 5.52
N LEU A 85 -2.97 -0.61 5.94
CA LEU A 85 -4.09 -0.23 5.09
C LEU A 85 -4.71 1.06 5.65
N ALA A 86 -5.01 2.03 4.81
CA ALA A 86 -5.65 3.27 5.23
C ALA A 86 -7.15 3.28 4.90
N VAL A 87 -7.93 3.79 5.84
CA VAL A 87 -9.37 4.01 5.74
C VAL A 87 -9.72 5.43 6.18
N ALA A 88 -10.77 6.02 5.61
CA ALA A 88 -11.38 7.21 6.18
C ALA A 88 -12.27 6.82 7.38
N ALA A 89 -11.96 7.31 8.58
CA ALA A 89 -12.70 6.96 9.79
C ALA A 89 -14.19 7.31 9.73
N ASP A 90 -14.57 8.38 9.03
CA ASP A 90 -15.97 8.84 8.97
C ASP A 90 -16.81 8.19 7.88
N ALA A 91 -16.19 7.40 6.99
CA ALA A 91 -16.90 6.73 5.91
C ALA A 91 -17.58 5.43 6.37
N GLU A 92 -18.60 4.99 5.63
CA GLU A 92 -19.28 3.71 5.80
C GLU A 92 -18.61 2.64 4.93
N TYR A 93 -18.35 1.48 5.52
CA TYR A 93 -17.79 0.30 4.86
C TYR A 93 -18.79 -0.84 4.90
N ALA A 94 -18.90 -1.55 3.78
CA ALA A 94 -19.74 -2.72 3.65
C ALA A 94 -18.89 -3.99 3.84
N VAL A 95 -19.48 -4.96 4.52
CA VAL A 95 -19.02 -6.35 4.50
C VAL A 95 -19.95 -7.10 3.55
N VAL A 96 -19.40 -7.58 2.44
CA VAL A 96 -20.17 -8.34 1.44
C VAL A 96 -19.72 -9.78 1.41
N GLU A 97 -20.67 -10.68 1.15
CA GLU A 97 -20.42 -12.10 0.97
C GLU A 97 -20.40 -12.45 -0.52
N LEU A 98 -19.32 -13.10 -0.96
CA LEU A 98 -19.17 -13.61 -2.32
C LEU A 98 -18.26 -14.84 -2.28
N ASP A 99 -18.64 -15.91 -2.99
CA ASP A 99 -17.86 -17.14 -3.15
C ASP A 99 -17.34 -17.76 -1.82
N ASP A 100 -18.17 -17.74 -0.78
CA ASP A 100 -17.83 -18.24 0.57
C ASP A 100 -16.71 -17.44 1.28
N GLU A 101 -16.49 -16.19 0.86
CA GLU A 101 -15.58 -15.23 1.47
C GLU A 101 -16.30 -13.93 1.84
N TYR A 102 -15.73 -13.20 2.79
CA TYR A 102 -16.16 -11.84 3.13
C TYR A 102 -15.19 -10.79 2.60
N PHE A 103 -15.73 -9.76 1.94
CA PHE A 103 -14.97 -8.61 1.44
C PHE A 103 -15.37 -7.34 2.18
N ILE A 104 -14.38 -6.58 2.62
CA ILE A 104 -14.54 -5.29 3.30
C ILE A 104 -14.03 -4.20 2.38
N LEU A 105 -14.89 -3.23 2.06
CA LEU A 105 -14.60 -2.07 1.22
C LEU A 105 -15.60 -0.94 1.52
N ALA A 106 -15.30 0.28 1.07
CA ALA A 106 -16.22 1.40 1.27
C ALA A 106 -17.56 1.12 0.57
N SER A 107 -18.69 1.36 1.26
CA SER A 107 -20.04 1.06 0.76
C SER A 107 -20.31 1.74 -0.59
N VAL A 108 -19.79 2.95 -0.77
CA VAL A 108 -19.93 3.74 -2.01
C VAL A 108 -19.10 3.20 -3.17
N CYS A 109 -18.10 2.36 -2.90
CA CYS A 109 -17.19 1.79 -3.90
C CYS A 109 -17.61 0.39 -4.39
N LEU A 110 -18.77 -0.12 -3.95
CA LEU A 110 -19.25 -1.47 -4.32
C LEU A 110 -19.40 -1.64 -5.83
N GLU A 111 -20.07 -0.69 -6.49
CA GLU A 111 -20.34 -0.77 -7.93
C GLU A 111 -19.05 -0.76 -8.75
N GLN A 112 -18.17 0.22 -8.52
CA GLN A 112 -16.90 0.30 -9.24
C GLN A 112 -16.00 -0.90 -8.99
N SER A 113 -16.08 -1.54 -7.82
CA SER A 113 -15.34 -2.76 -7.49
C SER A 113 -15.95 -4.03 -8.10
N GLY A 114 -17.04 -3.93 -8.87
CA GLY A 114 -17.73 -5.08 -9.46
C GLY A 114 -18.52 -5.91 -8.43
N LEU A 115 -18.93 -5.28 -7.31
CA LEU A 115 -19.63 -5.89 -6.19
C LEU A 115 -21.03 -5.27 -5.98
N ALA A 116 -21.62 -4.67 -7.02
CA ALA A 116 -22.95 -4.04 -6.95
C ALA A 116 -24.05 -5.01 -6.50
N ASP A 117 -24.00 -6.25 -6.99
CA ASP A 117 -24.99 -7.30 -6.73
C ASP A 117 -24.60 -8.21 -5.55
N ALA A 118 -23.47 -7.93 -4.87
CA ALA A 118 -23.00 -8.74 -3.77
C ALA A 118 -23.90 -8.56 -2.54
N GLN A 119 -24.10 -9.65 -1.78
CA GLN A 119 -24.94 -9.60 -0.59
C GLN A 119 -24.23 -8.85 0.54
N VAL A 120 -24.74 -7.67 0.90
CA VAL A 120 -24.26 -6.92 2.07
C VAL A 120 -24.77 -7.58 3.34
N ILE A 121 -23.85 -8.13 4.13
CA ILE A 121 -24.18 -8.80 5.40
C ILE A 121 -24.04 -7.88 6.61
N ALA A 122 -23.16 -6.88 6.52
CA ALA A 122 -22.95 -5.88 7.56
C ALA A 122 -22.49 -4.55 6.98
N LYS A 123 -22.69 -3.49 7.75
CA LYS A 123 -22.15 -2.15 7.51
C LYS A 123 -21.49 -1.67 8.79
N VAL A 124 -20.33 -1.05 8.67
CA VAL A 124 -19.51 -0.57 9.79
C VAL A 124 -18.93 0.79 9.47
N LYS A 125 -18.57 1.56 10.49
CA LYS A 125 -17.89 2.84 10.29
C LYS A 125 -16.39 2.58 10.11
N GLY A 126 -15.69 3.43 9.34
CA GLY A 126 -14.24 3.31 9.16
C GLY A 126 -13.47 3.31 10.48
N SER A 127 -13.97 4.05 11.48
CA SER A 127 -13.43 4.03 12.85
C SER A 127 -13.46 2.64 13.51
N ASP A 128 -14.42 1.78 13.15
CA ASP A 128 -14.49 0.40 13.65
C ASP A 128 -13.44 -0.50 12.99
N LEU A 129 -12.94 -0.13 11.81
CA LEU A 129 -11.89 -0.89 11.11
C LEU A 129 -10.49 -0.56 11.63
N VAL A 130 -10.30 0.60 12.24
CA VAL A 130 -8.99 1.05 12.75
C VAL A 130 -8.45 0.05 13.78
N GLU A 131 -7.13 -0.18 13.75
CA GLU A 131 -6.40 -1.18 14.54
C GLU A 131 -6.72 -2.65 14.23
N LEU A 132 -7.73 -2.97 13.41
CA LEU A 132 -7.89 -4.33 12.91
C LEU A 132 -6.62 -4.76 12.16
N ARG A 133 -6.27 -6.04 12.31
CA ARG A 133 -5.02 -6.60 11.82
C ARG A 133 -5.25 -7.43 10.56
N TYR A 134 -4.25 -7.48 9.69
CA TYR A 134 -4.26 -8.32 8.49
C TYR A 134 -2.89 -8.99 8.28
N GLU A 135 -2.89 -10.10 7.54
CA GLU A 135 -1.69 -10.82 7.13
C GLU A 135 -0.99 -10.05 5.99
N PRO A 136 0.32 -9.76 6.06
CA PRO A 136 1.03 -9.10 4.97
C PRO A 136 1.03 -9.97 3.71
N LEU A 137 0.94 -9.34 2.54
CA LEU A 137 1.05 -10.05 1.25
C LEU A 137 2.42 -10.71 1.08
N PHE A 138 3.46 -10.05 1.59
CA PHE A 138 4.84 -10.51 1.60
C PHE A 138 5.45 -10.15 2.96
N ASN A 139 5.89 -11.14 3.74
CA ASN A 139 6.62 -10.87 4.98
C ASN A 139 8.08 -10.54 4.64
N PRO A 140 8.55 -9.29 4.84
CA PRO A 140 9.87 -8.86 4.37
C PRO A 140 11.02 -9.72 4.92
N HIS A 141 10.88 -10.27 6.13
CA HIS A 141 11.89 -11.11 6.77
C HIS A 141 12.10 -12.44 6.07
N GLU A 142 11.04 -13.02 5.50
CA GLU A 142 11.12 -14.27 4.72
C GLU A 142 11.85 -14.07 3.39
N PHE A 143 11.86 -12.83 2.89
CA PHE A 143 12.53 -12.45 1.65
C PHE A 143 13.88 -11.76 1.89
N GLY A 144 14.39 -11.73 3.12
CA GLY A 144 15.68 -11.11 3.45
C GLY A 144 15.71 -9.60 3.23
N VAL A 145 14.55 -8.93 3.37
CA VAL A 145 14.41 -7.48 3.30
C VAL A 145 14.28 -6.91 4.71
N GLU A 146 14.99 -5.81 4.99
CA GLU A 146 14.90 -5.15 6.29
C GLU A 146 13.52 -4.53 6.53
N ARG A 147 13.00 -4.73 7.74
CA ARG A 147 11.81 -4.03 8.26
C ARG A 147 12.23 -3.05 9.32
N ARG A 148 11.87 -1.77 9.14
CA ARG A 148 12.08 -0.72 10.15
C ARG A 148 10.73 -0.20 10.63
N ARG A 149 10.69 0.56 11.72
CA ARG A 149 9.46 1.22 12.22
C ARG A 149 9.74 2.65 12.61
N PHE A 150 8.83 3.55 12.23
CA PHE A 150 8.89 4.95 12.66
C PHE A 150 8.69 5.06 14.17
N GLN A 151 9.60 5.77 14.82
CA GLN A 151 9.52 6.12 16.24
C GLN A 151 8.94 7.52 16.43
N ALA A 152 8.56 7.88 17.66
CA ALA A 152 7.99 9.20 17.98
C ALA A 152 8.92 10.37 17.61
N ASN A 153 10.24 10.15 17.61
CA ASN A 153 11.25 11.12 17.18
C ASN A 153 11.52 11.11 15.65
N SER A 154 10.70 10.41 14.87
CA SER A 154 10.85 10.20 13.42
C SER A 154 12.08 9.40 12.98
N GLU A 155 12.75 8.70 13.90
CA GLU A 155 13.81 7.75 13.56
C GLU A 155 13.21 6.42 13.09
N LEU A 156 13.95 5.71 12.22
CA LEU A 156 13.60 4.38 11.75
C LEU A 156 14.42 3.34 12.50
N LEU A 157 13.75 2.60 13.39
CA LEU A 157 14.38 1.55 14.18
C LEU A 157 14.23 0.19 13.47
N LEU A 158 15.33 -0.53 13.29
CA LEU A 158 15.32 -1.91 12.78
C LEU A 158 14.45 -2.79 13.68
N GLN A 159 13.58 -3.59 13.07
CA GLN A 159 12.69 -4.48 13.79
C GLN A 159 13.16 -5.93 13.64
N GLU A 160 13.06 -6.70 14.71
CA GLU A 160 13.41 -8.12 14.70
C GLU A 160 12.50 -8.92 13.74
N PRO A 161 13.00 -10.06 13.22
CA PRO A 161 12.21 -11.02 12.46
C PRO A 161 10.98 -11.50 13.23
N ASP A 162 9.84 -11.49 12.57
CA ASP A 162 8.57 -11.98 13.12
C ASP A 162 7.86 -12.84 12.05
N ALA A 163 7.74 -14.13 12.33
CA ALA A 163 7.07 -15.08 11.43
C ALA A 163 5.53 -14.96 11.48
N LYS A 164 4.98 -14.35 12.53
CA LYS A 164 3.54 -14.09 12.68
C LYS A 164 3.23 -12.60 12.51
N LEU A 165 4.04 -11.93 11.68
CA LEU A 165 3.92 -10.51 11.41
C LEU A 165 2.50 -10.21 10.91
N THR A 166 1.91 -9.19 11.50
CA THR A 166 0.64 -8.61 11.07
C THR A 166 0.78 -7.11 11.00
N TYR A 167 0.05 -6.50 10.07
CA TYR A 167 -0.06 -5.07 9.95
C TYR A 167 -1.45 -4.61 10.35
N ARG A 168 -1.61 -3.32 10.57
CA ARG A 168 -2.86 -2.73 11.05
C ARG A 168 -3.50 -1.83 10.03
N VAL A 169 -4.81 -1.69 10.17
CA VAL A 169 -5.58 -0.63 9.52
C VAL A 169 -5.35 0.68 10.28
N ILE A 170 -5.11 1.76 9.55
CA ILE A 170 -4.92 3.12 10.06
C ILE A 170 -6.00 4.05 9.52
N SER A 171 -6.33 5.10 10.28
CA SER A 171 -7.21 6.16 9.80
C SER A 171 -6.41 7.28 9.16
N THR A 172 -6.81 7.70 7.96
CA THR A 172 -6.25 8.88 7.27
C THR A 172 -7.35 9.70 6.59
N ASP A 173 -7.04 10.93 6.19
CA ASP A 173 -7.96 11.89 5.60
C ASP A 173 -7.82 12.01 4.06
N PHE A 174 -6.86 11.32 3.47
CA PHE A 174 -6.57 11.36 2.03
C PHE A 174 -7.19 10.20 1.24
N VAL A 175 -7.89 9.27 1.90
CA VAL A 175 -8.55 8.14 1.23
C VAL A 175 -9.67 8.66 0.32
N SER A 176 -9.56 8.38 -0.98
CA SER A 176 -10.61 8.70 -1.95
C SER A 176 -11.78 7.72 -1.83
N MET A 177 -13.00 8.25 -1.94
CA MET A 177 -14.25 7.48 -2.04
C MET A 177 -14.77 7.42 -3.48
N GLU A 178 -14.09 8.07 -4.41
CA GLU A 178 -14.48 8.19 -5.81
C GLU A 178 -13.84 7.08 -6.66
N ASP A 179 -12.65 6.61 -6.28
CA ASP A 179 -11.87 5.63 -7.04
C ASP A 179 -11.48 4.41 -6.18
N GLY A 180 -11.32 3.26 -6.84
CA GLY A 180 -10.82 2.04 -6.21
C GLY A 180 -11.85 1.39 -5.28
N THR A 181 -11.47 1.20 -4.01
CA THR A 181 -12.27 0.46 -3.02
C THR A 181 -12.57 1.27 -1.74
N GLY A 182 -12.04 2.49 -1.64
CA GLY A 182 -12.03 3.25 -0.39
C GLY A 182 -11.13 2.65 0.71
N ILE A 183 -10.26 1.69 0.38
CA ILE A 183 -9.17 1.22 1.22
C ILE A 183 -7.87 1.33 0.43
N VAL A 184 -6.91 2.07 0.98
CA VAL A 184 -5.62 2.33 0.33
C VAL A 184 -4.55 1.43 0.95
N HIS A 185 -3.75 0.78 0.12
CA HIS A 185 -2.58 0.06 0.61
C HIS A 185 -1.44 1.07 0.84
N GLU A 186 -0.78 0.98 1.99
CA GLU A 186 0.23 1.97 2.39
C GLU A 186 1.64 1.39 2.27
N ALA A 187 2.46 2.02 1.43
CA ALA A 187 3.86 1.66 1.24
C ALA A 187 4.74 2.91 1.47
N PRO A 188 5.08 3.24 2.73
CA PRO A 188 5.77 4.49 3.11
C PRO A 188 7.08 4.77 2.39
N ALA A 189 7.74 3.75 1.83
CA ALA A 189 8.97 3.95 1.08
C ALA A 189 8.75 4.49 -0.36
N TYR A 190 7.50 4.52 -0.84
CA TYR A 190 7.18 4.80 -2.25
C TYR A 190 6.07 5.84 -2.47
N GLY A 191 5.50 6.41 -1.40
CA GLY A 191 4.48 7.46 -1.47
C GLY A 191 4.75 8.56 -0.43
N ASP A 192 4.66 9.83 -0.83
CA ASP A 192 4.91 10.96 0.09
C ASP A 192 3.83 11.05 1.18
N VAL A 193 2.58 10.82 0.77
CA VAL A 193 1.43 10.78 1.68
C VAL A 193 1.55 9.59 2.64
N ASP A 194 1.88 8.40 2.12
CA ASP A 194 2.14 7.19 2.90
C ASP A 194 3.30 7.37 3.89
N PHE A 195 4.36 8.07 3.47
CA PHE A 195 5.52 8.34 4.32
C PHE A 195 5.15 9.22 5.51
N GLU A 196 4.42 10.31 5.29
CA GLU A 196 3.99 11.20 6.37
C GLU A 196 2.95 10.54 7.28
N ALA A 197 2.01 9.77 6.71
CA ALA A 197 1.08 8.96 7.49
C ALA A 197 1.81 7.93 8.36
N GLY A 198 2.77 7.23 7.76
CA GLY A 198 3.57 6.21 8.42
C GLY A 198 4.42 6.77 9.55
N LYS A 199 5.02 7.95 9.34
CA LYS A 199 5.78 8.68 10.35
C LYS A 199 4.89 9.16 11.50
N LYS A 200 3.71 9.74 11.20
CA LYS A 200 2.77 10.24 12.21
C LYS A 200 2.20 9.12 13.07
N LEU A 201 1.92 7.97 12.46
CA LEU A 201 1.23 6.87 13.13
C LEU A 201 2.17 5.77 13.63
N GLY A 202 3.45 5.80 13.27
CA GLY A 202 4.43 4.79 13.70
C GLY A 202 4.24 3.45 12.98
N VAL A 203 3.93 3.47 11.69
CA VAL A 203 3.84 2.24 10.88
C VAL A 203 5.23 1.75 10.50
N ASP A 204 5.30 0.56 9.91
CA ASP A 204 6.56 -0.01 9.47
C ASP A 204 7.06 0.67 8.19
N PHE A 205 8.33 0.48 7.88
CA PHE A 205 9.00 0.98 6.70
C PHE A 205 9.78 -0.17 6.09
N VAL A 206 9.38 -0.59 4.90
CA VAL A 206 10.00 -1.68 4.14
C VAL A 206 10.44 -1.11 2.80
N HIS A 207 11.70 -1.36 2.47
CA HIS A 207 12.32 -0.83 1.26
C HIS A 207 12.94 -1.98 0.47
N HIS A 208 12.19 -2.49 -0.50
CA HIS A 208 12.52 -3.68 -1.30
C HIS A 208 12.95 -3.36 -2.74
N VAL A 209 13.27 -2.09 -3.03
CA VAL A 209 13.74 -1.63 -4.35
C VAL A 209 15.06 -0.88 -4.16
N ASP A 210 16.06 -1.17 -4.99
CA ASP A 210 17.33 -0.46 -4.99
C ASP A 210 17.28 0.89 -5.76
N LEU A 211 18.38 1.65 -5.70
CA LEU A 211 18.49 2.92 -6.42
C LEU A 211 18.49 2.78 -7.95
N GLN A 212 18.64 1.57 -8.49
CA GLN A 212 18.53 1.27 -9.92
C GLN A 212 17.11 0.84 -10.31
N GLY A 213 16.16 0.84 -9.36
CA GLY A 213 14.78 0.44 -9.60
C GLY A 213 14.59 -1.06 -9.72
N ASN A 214 15.52 -1.87 -9.20
CA ASN A 214 15.39 -3.33 -9.18
C ASN A 214 14.92 -3.83 -7.82
N ILE A 215 14.12 -4.88 -7.83
CA ILE A 215 13.65 -5.55 -6.61
C ILE A 215 14.82 -6.23 -5.91
N ILE A 216 15.02 -5.95 -4.61
CA ILE A 216 16.00 -6.62 -3.74
C ILE A 216 15.34 -7.71 -2.89
N GLY A 217 16.14 -8.55 -2.22
CA GLY A 217 15.67 -9.69 -1.45
C GLY A 217 15.61 -10.98 -2.27
N ASN A 218 14.86 -11.97 -1.78
CA ASN A 218 14.80 -13.34 -2.33
C ASN A 218 13.42 -13.71 -2.89
N TYR A 219 12.75 -12.78 -3.56
CA TYR A 219 11.52 -13.03 -4.30
C TYR A 219 11.79 -13.81 -5.60
N SER A 220 10.77 -14.47 -6.14
CA SER A 220 10.82 -15.05 -7.49
C SER A 220 11.07 -14.00 -8.59
N PHE A 221 10.74 -12.74 -8.30
CA PHE A 221 10.91 -11.57 -9.17
C PHE A 221 12.07 -10.64 -8.74
N SER A 222 12.96 -11.09 -7.86
CA SER A 222 14.15 -10.33 -7.49
C SER A 222 15.05 -10.00 -8.69
N ARG A 223 15.78 -8.88 -8.59
CA ARG A 223 16.68 -8.32 -9.62
C ARG A 223 16.00 -7.82 -10.90
N LYS A 224 14.67 -7.89 -10.98
CA LYS A 224 13.91 -7.32 -12.09
C LYS A 224 13.63 -5.85 -11.82
N PHE A 225 13.59 -5.07 -12.88
CA PHE A 225 13.10 -3.70 -12.82
C PHE A 225 11.63 -3.71 -12.36
N VAL A 226 11.21 -2.74 -11.56
CA VAL A 226 9.87 -2.73 -10.92
C VAL A 226 8.71 -2.99 -11.88
N LYS A 227 8.71 -2.38 -13.08
CA LYS A 227 7.65 -2.58 -14.09
C LYS A 227 7.69 -3.99 -14.72
N ASP A 228 8.86 -4.62 -14.80
CA ASP A 228 9.00 -6.01 -15.25
C ASP A 228 8.61 -7.01 -14.15
N ALA A 229 8.60 -6.57 -12.88
CA ALA A 229 8.18 -7.37 -11.73
C ALA A 229 6.66 -7.40 -11.56
N ASP A 230 5.94 -6.34 -11.97
CA ASP A 230 4.47 -6.23 -11.88
C ASP A 230 3.74 -7.52 -12.33
N PRO A 231 3.93 -8.07 -13.55
CA PRO A 231 3.21 -9.28 -13.98
C PRO A 231 3.53 -10.53 -13.13
N LEU A 232 4.74 -10.60 -12.56
CA LEU A 232 5.16 -11.74 -11.74
C LEU A 232 4.59 -11.65 -10.32
N ILE A 233 4.48 -10.44 -9.79
CA ILE A 233 3.79 -10.19 -8.52
C ILE A 233 2.31 -10.55 -8.65
N LEU A 234 1.67 -10.17 -9.76
CA LEU A 234 0.27 -10.50 -9.99
C LEU A 234 0.06 -12.01 -10.18
N ASP A 235 0.96 -12.71 -10.86
CA ASP A 235 0.90 -14.17 -11.01
C ASP A 235 1.05 -14.91 -9.67
N ASP A 236 1.96 -14.44 -8.81
CA ASP A 236 2.11 -14.95 -7.44
C ASP A 236 0.82 -14.75 -6.61
N LEU A 237 0.29 -13.52 -6.60
CA LEU A 237 -0.93 -13.18 -5.85
C LEU A 237 -2.15 -13.94 -6.37
N LYS A 238 -2.23 -14.15 -7.69
CA LYS A 238 -3.28 -14.96 -8.31
C LYS A 238 -3.18 -16.42 -7.90
N THR A 239 -1.98 -16.99 -7.91
CA THR A 239 -1.73 -18.39 -7.50
C THR A 239 -2.08 -18.61 -6.03
N ARG A 240 -1.91 -17.59 -5.18
CA ARG A 240 -2.31 -17.61 -3.77
C ARG A 240 -3.79 -17.26 -3.52
N GLY A 241 -4.58 -16.98 -4.57
CA GLY A 241 -5.98 -16.60 -4.44
C GLY A 241 -6.24 -15.19 -3.87
N LEU A 242 -5.20 -14.34 -3.82
CA LEU A 242 -5.23 -12.99 -3.24
C LEU A 242 -5.51 -11.89 -4.27
N LEU A 243 -5.45 -12.20 -5.57
CA LEU A 243 -5.85 -11.28 -6.63
C LEU A 243 -7.36 -11.45 -6.89
N TYR A 244 -8.16 -10.45 -6.54
CA TYR A 244 -9.61 -10.46 -6.80
C TYR A 244 -9.94 -10.10 -8.25
N ARG A 245 -9.42 -8.97 -8.73
CA ARG A 245 -9.67 -8.45 -10.08
C ARG A 245 -8.42 -7.80 -10.63
N SER A 246 -8.20 -7.96 -11.94
CA SER A 246 -7.09 -7.34 -12.67
C SER A 246 -7.58 -6.80 -14.01
N GLU A 247 -7.39 -5.51 -14.19
CA GLU A 247 -7.75 -4.75 -15.38
C GLU A 247 -6.56 -3.87 -15.79
N LYS A 248 -6.78 -3.02 -16.80
CA LYS A 248 -5.82 -2.01 -17.23
C LYS A 248 -6.49 -0.65 -17.17
N ILE A 249 -5.75 0.35 -16.73
CA ILE A 249 -6.19 1.74 -16.70
C ILE A 249 -5.23 2.60 -17.52
N ARG A 250 -5.77 3.67 -18.10
CA ARG A 250 -4.98 4.71 -18.77
C ARG A 250 -5.01 5.97 -17.93
N HIS A 251 -3.84 6.45 -17.57
CA HIS A 251 -3.69 7.65 -16.75
C HIS A 251 -2.38 8.37 -17.08
N THR A 252 -2.21 9.56 -16.51
CA THR A 252 -1.01 10.35 -16.68
C THR A 252 0.08 9.86 -15.73
N TYR A 253 1.25 9.49 -16.27
CA TYR A 253 2.37 8.98 -15.48
C TYR A 253 3.66 9.81 -15.71
N PRO A 254 4.50 10.04 -14.68
CA PRO A 254 5.71 10.83 -14.83
C PRO A 254 6.89 10.00 -15.38
N PHE A 255 7.54 10.50 -16.43
CA PHE A 255 8.77 9.94 -16.99
C PHE A 255 9.93 10.92 -16.85
N CYS A 256 11.17 10.41 -16.87
CA CYS A 256 12.34 11.26 -16.88
C CYS A 256 12.39 12.10 -18.17
N TRP A 257 12.39 13.42 -18.04
CA TRP A 257 12.42 14.36 -19.17
C TRP A 257 13.62 14.20 -20.12
N ARG A 258 14.70 13.50 -19.70
CA ARG A 258 15.90 13.26 -20.52
C ARG A 258 15.97 11.87 -21.13
N CYS A 259 15.73 10.84 -20.32
CA CYS A 259 15.99 9.45 -20.71
C CYS A 259 14.72 8.62 -20.82
N GLU A 260 13.56 9.24 -20.62
CA GLU A 260 12.24 8.63 -20.83
C GLU A 260 11.95 7.41 -19.95
N THR A 261 12.77 7.15 -18.95
CA THR A 261 12.56 6.07 -17.98
C THR A 261 11.42 6.45 -17.03
N PRO A 262 10.48 5.54 -16.72
CA PRO A 262 9.46 5.77 -15.71
C PRO A 262 10.07 6.25 -14.38
N LEU A 263 9.52 7.30 -13.79
CA LEU A 263 9.98 7.79 -12.49
C LEU A 263 9.34 7.00 -11.36
N LEU A 264 10.11 6.77 -10.31
CA LEU A 264 9.62 6.12 -9.09
C LEU A 264 9.58 7.15 -7.99
N TYR A 265 8.45 7.28 -7.30
CA TYR A 265 8.47 7.92 -6.00
C TYR A 265 9.24 7.02 -5.04
N TYR A 266 10.28 7.56 -4.41
CA TYR A 266 11.26 6.77 -3.69
C TYR A 266 11.76 7.53 -2.46
N ALA A 267 11.65 6.90 -1.29
CA ALA A 267 12.15 7.41 -0.01
C ALA A 267 13.68 7.31 0.02
N LYS A 268 14.35 8.45 -0.13
CA LYS A 268 15.81 8.51 -0.16
C LYS A 268 16.35 9.10 1.13
N GLN A 269 17.29 8.41 1.77
CA GLN A 269 18.07 8.97 2.87
C GLN A 269 19.12 9.93 2.30
N THR A 270 18.98 11.22 2.56
CA THR A 270 19.97 12.23 2.15
C THR A 270 19.96 13.44 3.08
N TRP A 271 20.89 14.35 2.85
CA TRP A 271 20.97 15.65 3.52
C TRP A 271 20.04 16.65 2.86
N TYR A 272 19.23 17.34 3.66
CA TYR A 272 18.30 18.37 3.22
C TYR A 272 18.59 19.70 3.93
N ILE A 273 18.28 20.79 3.24
CA ILE A 273 18.29 22.15 3.80
C ILE A 273 16.85 22.52 4.15
N LYS A 274 16.60 22.96 5.39
CA LYS A 274 15.30 23.45 5.84
C LYS A 274 15.05 24.83 5.21
N THR A 275 14.21 24.88 4.19
CA THR A 275 13.86 26.13 3.46
C THR A 275 12.60 26.81 4.00
N THR A 276 11.87 26.16 4.91
CA THR A 276 10.72 26.72 5.63
C THR A 276 11.12 27.13 7.05
N ALA A 277 10.82 28.38 7.41
CA ALA A 277 11.10 28.92 8.75
C ALA A 277 10.28 28.16 9.81
#